data_AF-A0A7W9SU25-F1
#
_entry.id   AF-A0A7W9SU25-F1
#
_cell.length_a   1.000
_cell.length_b   1.000
_cell.length_c   1.000
_cell.angle_alpha   90.00
_cell.angle_beta   90.00
_cell.angle_gamma   90.00
#
_symmetry.space_group_name_H-M   'P 1'
#
loop_
_entity.id
_entity.type
_entity.pdbx_description
1 polymer ?
#
loop_
_entity_poly.entity_id
_entity_poly.type
_entity_poly.pdbx_seq_one_letter_code
_entity_poly.pdbx_strand_id
1 'polypeptide(L)'
;MRFSFVAPALTMALAFSLVSSAHAELKLGDAAPALKLSKWVKGTPVTSLAKGKVHVVEFWATWCGPCKVSIPHLTELAKKFQSKADFLGVSINEGSPDYQAKVAKFVKDMGAKMNYNVAIDTASQRGFMSTNWMDAAGQNGIPTAFIIDKAGKVAWIGHPMEMEEPLTKITAGKWDLAAEKKRMDAEQAAEKKMQSFAQKFNPLMLEGNLDEAFKLLDQAVADTPALGPQVAQSLNQIAWMIAEGKQPVPEQLAKLKDKTLPLAQKAVDLTKGNDGMILDTLAFVHYKAGNVKEALALQIKALSKLPAGVDAATKKEMQERLDLYKSKG
;
A
#
# COMPACT_ATOMS: atom_id res chain seq x y z
N MET A 1 10.07 -48.93 -66.27
CA MET A 1 9.17 -47.95 -65.63
C MET A 1 8.72 -48.51 -64.29
N ARG A 2 9.29 -48.04 -63.18
CA ARG A 2 8.89 -48.42 -61.81
C ARG A 2 7.97 -47.32 -61.28
N PHE A 3 6.70 -47.63 -61.06
CA PHE A 3 5.74 -46.73 -60.42
C PHE A 3 5.91 -46.85 -58.89
N SER A 4 6.49 -45.83 -58.26
CA SER A 4 6.48 -45.67 -56.81
C SER A 4 5.16 -45.02 -56.39
N PHE A 5 4.32 -45.78 -55.69
CA PHE A 5 3.18 -45.23 -54.94
C PHE A 5 3.69 -44.62 -53.63
N VAL A 6 3.53 -43.30 -53.49
CA VAL A 6 3.78 -42.57 -52.24
C VAL A 6 2.45 -42.54 -51.47
N ALA A 7 2.39 -43.20 -50.31
CA ALA A 7 1.27 -43.08 -49.38
C ALA A 7 1.35 -41.72 -48.64
N PRO A 8 0.23 -41.00 -48.43
CA PRO A 8 0.26 -39.78 -47.65
C PRO A 8 0.33 -40.11 -46.16
N ALA A 9 1.37 -39.62 -45.49
CA ALA A 9 1.49 -39.65 -44.04
C ALA A 9 0.45 -38.73 -43.41
N LEU A 10 -0.57 -39.30 -42.78
CA LEU A 10 -1.56 -38.60 -41.98
C LEU A 10 -0.87 -38.08 -40.71
N THR A 11 -0.45 -36.81 -40.73
CA THR A 11 0.12 -36.12 -39.58
C THR A 11 -1.02 -35.71 -38.64
N MET A 12 -1.24 -36.52 -37.60
CA MET A 12 -2.13 -36.19 -36.49
C MET A 12 -1.49 -35.06 -35.68
N ALA A 13 -1.89 -33.82 -35.96
CA ALA A 13 -1.50 -32.66 -35.17
C ALA A 13 -2.13 -32.75 -33.77
N LEU A 14 -1.33 -33.08 -32.75
CA LEU A 14 -1.72 -32.89 -31.35
C LEU A 14 -1.87 -31.38 -31.10
N ALA A 15 -3.11 -30.91 -31.02
CA ALA A 15 -3.41 -29.59 -30.47
C ALA A 15 -3.13 -29.62 -28.96
N PHE A 16 -1.94 -29.17 -28.56
CA PHE A 16 -1.68 -28.77 -27.17
C PHE A 16 -2.55 -27.55 -26.87
N SER A 17 -3.75 -27.80 -26.35
CA SER A 17 -4.56 -26.75 -25.75
C SER A 17 -3.83 -26.28 -24.50
N LEU A 18 -3.19 -25.11 -24.59
CA LEU A 18 -2.78 -24.33 -23.44
C LEU A 18 -4.05 -23.95 -22.67
N VAL A 19 -4.47 -24.81 -21.74
CA VAL A 19 -5.43 -24.43 -20.71
C VAL A 19 -4.68 -23.46 -19.80
N SER A 20 -4.76 -22.17 -20.14
CA SER A 20 -4.44 -21.12 -19.19
C SER A 20 -5.47 -21.23 -18.08
N SER A 21 -5.08 -21.80 -16.94
CA SER A 21 -5.88 -21.74 -15.72
C SER A 21 -5.89 -20.30 -15.23
N ALA A 22 -6.71 -19.46 -15.87
CA ALA A 22 -7.15 -18.21 -15.30
C ALA A 22 -7.81 -18.59 -13.97
N HIS A 23 -7.11 -18.31 -12.86
CA HIS A 23 -7.73 -18.40 -11.55
C HIS A 23 -8.93 -17.46 -11.60
N ALA A 24 -10.12 -17.98 -11.31
CA ALA A 24 -11.33 -17.18 -11.35
C ALA A 24 -11.18 -15.98 -10.42
N GLU A 25 -11.33 -14.78 -10.97
CA GLU A 25 -11.27 -13.53 -10.23
C GLU A 25 -12.40 -13.51 -9.20
N LEU A 26 -12.09 -13.23 -7.93
CA LEU A 26 -13.04 -13.14 -6.82
C LEU A 26 -13.44 -11.69 -6.60
N LYS A 27 -14.72 -11.37 -6.79
CA LYS A 27 -15.26 -10.01 -6.64
C LYS A 27 -16.27 -9.91 -5.51
N LEU A 28 -16.57 -8.68 -5.12
CA LEU A 28 -17.70 -8.41 -4.24
C LEU A 28 -19.01 -8.97 -4.85
N GLY A 29 -19.81 -9.61 -4.02
CA GLY A 29 -21.07 -10.26 -4.37
C GLY A 29 -20.93 -11.70 -4.89
N ASP A 30 -19.71 -12.17 -5.15
CA ASP A 30 -19.47 -13.56 -5.52
C ASP A 30 -19.62 -14.46 -4.29
N ALA A 31 -19.90 -15.74 -4.53
CA ALA A 31 -19.92 -16.72 -3.47
C ALA A 31 -18.50 -16.82 -2.85
N ALA A 32 -18.44 -16.82 -1.52
CA ALA A 32 -17.18 -16.98 -0.83
C ALA A 32 -16.53 -18.34 -1.20
N PRO A 33 -15.21 -18.38 -1.46
CA PRO A 33 -14.53 -19.63 -1.75
C PRO A 33 -14.64 -20.61 -0.58
N ALA A 34 -14.37 -21.89 -0.84
CA ALA A 34 -14.36 -22.89 0.23
C ALA A 34 -13.27 -22.60 1.28
N LEU A 35 -13.48 -23.08 2.51
CA LEU A 35 -12.44 -23.14 3.52
C LEU A 35 -11.69 -24.47 3.38
N LYS A 36 -10.40 -24.42 3.00
CA LYS A 36 -9.51 -25.59 3.08
C LYS A 36 -8.30 -25.22 3.90
N LEU A 37 -8.15 -25.88 5.05
CA LEU A 37 -7.20 -25.53 6.09
C LEU A 37 -6.41 -26.78 6.47
N SER A 38 -5.12 -26.62 6.78
CA SER A 38 -4.32 -27.76 7.25
C SER A 38 -4.61 -28.11 8.70
N LYS A 39 -4.81 -27.09 9.55
CA LYS A 39 -4.90 -27.26 11.00
C LYS A 39 -5.65 -26.12 11.68
N TRP A 40 -6.50 -26.47 12.64
CA TRP A 40 -7.08 -25.54 13.62
C TRP A 40 -6.15 -25.42 14.83
N VAL A 41 -5.92 -24.19 15.27
CA VAL A 41 -4.96 -23.86 16.33
C VAL A 41 -5.64 -23.32 17.57
N LYS A 42 -6.78 -22.63 17.40
CA LYS A 42 -7.56 -22.06 18.49
C LYS A 42 -9.04 -21.96 18.11
N GLY A 43 -9.91 -22.05 19.11
CA GLY A 43 -11.35 -21.86 18.96
C GLY A 43 -12.07 -23.08 18.40
N THR A 44 -13.30 -22.87 17.96
CA THR A 44 -14.15 -23.92 17.39
C THR A 44 -14.01 -23.90 15.87
N PRO A 45 -13.74 -25.05 15.22
CA PRO A 45 -13.65 -25.11 13.77
C PRO A 45 -14.86 -24.55 13.05
N VAL A 46 -14.66 -23.54 12.20
CA VAL A 46 -15.64 -23.04 11.23
C VAL A 46 -15.54 -23.93 9.99
N THR A 47 -16.39 -24.96 9.92
CA THR A 47 -16.32 -25.97 8.85
C THR A 47 -17.01 -25.55 7.55
N SER A 48 -17.86 -24.51 7.61
CA SER A 48 -18.49 -23.92 6.43
C SER A 48 -18.88 -22.47 6.69
N LEU A 49 -18.92 -21.67 5.62
CA LEU A 49 -19.47 -20.31 5.63
C LEU A 49 -20.99 -20.39 5.46
N ALA A 50 -21.66 -20.98 6.46
CA ALA A 50 -23.07 -21.31 6.42
C ALA A 50 -23.94 -20.07 6.19
N LYS A 51 -24.95 -20.21 5.32
CA LYS A 51 -25.97 -19.17 5.09
C LYS A 51 -26.72 -18.88 6.38
N GLY A 52 -27.10 -17.61 6.58
CA GLY A 52 -27.84 -17.11 7.73
C GLY A 52 -26.99 -16.39 8.77
N LYS A 53 -25.65 -16.54 8.74
CA LYS A 53 -24.72 -15.86 9.65
C LYS A 53 -23.65 -15.12 8.86
N VAL A 54 -23.17 -14.00 9.40
CA VAL A 54 -22.05 -13.25 8.83
C VAL A 54 -20.75 -13.93 9.26
N HIS A 55 -19.74 -13.96 8.38
CA HIS A 55 -18.42 -14.50 8.71
C HIS A 55 -17.34 -13.49 8.38
N VAL A 56 -16.30 -13.45 9.19
CA VAL A 56 -15.08 -12.69 8.94
C VAL A 56 -13.95 -13.68 8.74
N VAL A 57 -13.27 -13.59 7.60
CA VAL A 57 -12.05 -14.34 7.32
C VAL A 57 -10.92 -13.33 7.17
N GLU A 58 -9.97 -13.34 8.09
CA GLU A 58 -8.81 -12.46 8.10
C GLU A 58 -7.53 -13.25 7.84
N PHE A 59 -6.64 -12.68 7.03
CA PHE A 59 -5.40 -13.29 6.60
C PHE A 59 -4.21 -12.59 7.23
N TRP A 60 -3.36 -13.36 7.89
CA TRP A 60 -2.20 -12.86 8.64
C TRP A 60 -1.01 -13.82 8.55
N ALA A 61 0.14 -13.41 9.11
CA ALA A 61 1.31 -14.27 9.27
C ALA A 61 2.11 -13.91 10.53
N THR A 62 2.88 -14.86 11.09
CA THR A 62 3.65 -14.66 12.33
C THR A 62 4.73 -13.57 12.23
N TRP A 63 5.26 -13.35 11.03
CA TRP A 63 6.28 -12.33 10.75
C TRP A 63 5.68 -10.94 10.45
N CYS A 64 4.38 -10.85 10.18
CA CYS A 64 3.73 -9.62 9.74
C CYS A 64 3.55 -8.63 10.91
N GLY A 65 4.30 -7.51 10.87
CA GLY A 65 4.22 -6.44 11.87
C GLY A 65 2.83 -5.81 11.97
N PRO A 66 2.25 -5.30 10.87
CA PRO A 66 0.91 -4.72 10.89
C PRO A 66 -0.19 -5.68 11.38
N CYS A 67 -0.08 -6.97 11.05
CA CYS A 67 -1.02 -8.00 11.54
C CYS A 67 -1.00 -8.10 13.07
N LYS A 68 0.17 -8.00 13.71
CA LYS A 68 0.28 -8.01 15.18
C LYS A 68 -0.46 -6.86 15.83
N VAL A 69 -0.55 -5.72 15.13
CA VAL A 69 -1.29 -4.54 15.57
C VAL A 69 -2.81 -4.74 15.41
N SER A 70 -3.27 -5.41 14.35
CA SER A 70 -4.70 -5.65 14.11
C SER A 70 -5.29 -6.77 14.97
N ILE A 71 -4.51 -7.77 15.38
CA ILE A 71 -5.01 -8.94 16.15
C ILE A 71 -5.82 -8.56 17.42
N PRO A 72 -5.36 -7.65 18.29
CA PRO A 72 -6.17 -7.20 19.44
C PRO A 72 -7.50 -6.57 19.03
N HIS A 73 -7.51 -5.77 17.96
CA HIS A 73 -8.72 -5.15 17.43
C HIS A 73 -9.70 -6.21 16.92
N LEU A 74 -9.24 -7.25 16.22
CA LEU A 74 -10.08 -8.38 15.82
C LEU A 74 -10.72 -9.08 17.02
N THR A 75 -9.98 -9.23 18.13
CA THR A 75 -10.53 -9.81 19.37
C THR A 75 -11.67 -8.96 19.93
N GLU A 76 -11.52 -7.64 19.93
CA GLU A 76 -12.57 -6.71 20.38
C GLU A 76 -13.81 -6.80 19.48
N LEU A 77 -13.63 -6.83 18.16
CA LEU A 77 -14.72 -7.01 17.21
C LEU A 77 -15.38 -8.38 17.35
N ALA A 78 -14.62 -9.46 17.48
CA ALA A 78 -15.16 -10.80 17.71
C ALA A 78 -16.05 -10.85 18.96
N LYS A 79 -15.62 -10.20 20.05
CA LYS A 79 -16.43 -10.07 21.27
C LYS A 79 -17.68 -9.22 21.04
N LYS A 80 -17.56 -8.06 20.39
CA LYS A 80 -18.67 -7.15 20.10
C LYS A 80 -19.74 -7.78 19.20
N PHE A 81 -19.32 -8.63 18.27
CA PHE A 81 -20.19 -9.25 17.27
C PHE A 81 -20.44 -10.75 17.48
N GLN A 82 -20.10 -11.32 18.65
CA GLN A 82 -20.13 -12.78 18.91
C GLN A 82 -21.45 -13.49 18.56
N SER A 83 -22.60 -12.80 18.67
CA SER A 83 -23.92 -13.36 18.33
C SER A 83 -24.35 -13.10 16.87
N LYS A 84 -23.60 -12.27 16.15
CA LYS A 84 -23.93 -11.77 14.81
C LYS A 84 -22.98 -12.26 13.73
N ALA A 85 -21.71 -12.50 14.09
CA ALA A 85 -20.68 -12.91 13.15
C ALA A 85 -19.69 -13.90 13.78
N ASP A 86 -19.19 -14.83 12.98
CA ASP A 86 -18.03 -15.66 13.32
C ASP A 86 -16.74 -15.01 12.81
N PHE A 87 -15.65 -15.17 13.57
CA PHE A 87 -14.34 -14.64 13.21
C PHE A 87 -13.35 -15.79 13.07
N LEU A 88 -12.64 -15.79 11.94
CA LEU A 88 -11.60 -16.73 11.57
C LEU A 88 -10.35 -15.97 11.12
N GLY A 89 -9.26 -16.09 11.88
CA GLY A 89 -7.93 -15.71 11.42
C GLY A 89 -7.21 -16.89 10.78
N VAL A 90 -6.74 -16.74 9.55
CA VAL A 90 -6.02 -17.75 8.78
C VAL A 90 -4.58 -17.30 8.60
N SER A 91 -3.64 -18.07 9.17
CA SER A 91 -2.22 -17.88 8.90
C SER A 91 -1.90 -18.37 7.48
N ILE A 92 -1.36 -17.47 6.65
CA ILE A 92 -0.91 -17.72 5.27
C ILE A 92 0.54 -17.24 5.10
N ASN A 93 1.20 -17.70 4.04
CA ASN A 93 2.50 -17.16 3.61
C ASN A 93 3.56 -17.14 4.74
N GLU A 94 3.56 -18.15 5.59
CA GLU A 94 4.61 -18.41 6.57
C GLU A 94 5.91 -18.82 5.84
N GLY A 95 7.00 -18.07 6.06
CA GLY A 95 8.26 -18.25 5.33
C GLY A 95 9.10 -19.46 5.75
N SER A 96 8.53 -20.47 6.41
CA SER A 96 9.30 -21.53 7.06
C SER A 96 8.69 -22.93 6.92
N PRO A 97 9.50 -24.01 6.77
CA PRO A 97 8.99 -25.38 6.69
C PRO A 97 8.27 -25.85 7.96
N ASP A 98 8.66 -25.34 9.14
CA ASP A 98 8.08 -25.66 10.45
C ASP A 98 6.93 -24.72 10.84
N TYR A 99 6.33 -24.02 9.87
CA TYR A 99 5.35 -22.97 10.08
C TYR A 99 4.21 -23.35 11.04
N GLN A 100 3.67 -24.57 10.96
CA GLN A 100 2.54 -24.97 11.80
C GLN A 100 2.88 -24.92 13.30
N ALA A 101 4.09 -25.31 13.68
CA ALA A 101 4.55 -25.25 15.05
C ALA A 101 4.79 -23.81 15.51
N LYS A 102 5.37 -22.98 14.63
CA LYS A 102 5.58 -21.54 14.86
C LYS A 102 4.28 -20.78 15.05
N VAL A 103 3.29 -21.05 14.20
CA VAL A 103 1.95 -20.46 14.31
C VAL A 103 1.29 -20.89 15.62
N ALA A 104 1.33 -22.18 15.96
CA ALA A 104 0.76 -22.67 17.22
C ALA A 104 1.40 -22.02 18.45
N LYS A 105 2.73 -21.87 18.45
CA LYS A 105 3.45 -21.15 19.49
C LYS A 105 3.06 -19.67 19.54
N PHE A 106 3.02 -18.99 18.40
CA PHE A 106 2.64 -17.58 18.31
C PHE A 106 1.23 -17.32 18.87
N VAL A 107 0.25 -18.14 18.47
CA VAL A 107 -1.13 -18.02 18.95
C VAL A 107 -1.22 -18.24 20.47
N LYS A 108 -0.44 -19.19 21.00
CA LYS A 108 -0.32 -19.42 22.44
C LYS A 108 0.27 -18.20 23.16
N ASP A 109 1.36 -17.64 22.63
CA ASP A 109 2.05 -16.47 23.22
C ASP A 109 1.18 -15.20 23.17
N MET A 110 0.36 -15.04 22.13
CA MET A 110 -0.62 -13.95 22.04
C MET A 110 -1.75 -14.07 23.08
N GLY A 111 -2.05 -15.29 23.55
CA GLY A 111 -2.99 -15.53 24.64
C GLY A 111 -4.36 -14.89 24.40
N ALA A 112 -4.79 -14.04 25.33
CA ALA A 112 -6.08 -13.34 25.27
C ALA A 112 -6.14 -12.24 24.19
N LYS A 113 -5.00 -11.77 23.68
CA LYS A 113 -4.96 -10.75 22.61
C LYS A 113 -5.46 -11.29 21.26
N MET A 114 -5.44 -12.61 21.07
CA MET A 114 -5.91 -13.28 19.85
C MET A 114 -7.04 -14.25 20.20
N ASN A 115 -8.21 -13.75 20.59
CA ASN A 115 -9.31 -14.55 21.13
C ASN A 115 -10.48 -14.71 20.15
N TYR A 116 -10.22 -15.43 19.07
CA TYR A 116 -11.16 -15.84 18.04
C TYR A 116 -10.68 -17.16 17.42
N ASN A 117 -11.39 -17.70 16.42
CA ASN A 117 -11.00 -18.96 15.80
C ASN A 117 -9.76 -18.74 14.93
N VAL A 118 -8.77 -19.63 15.03
CA VAL A 118 -7.52 -19.52 14.30
C VAL A 118 -7.18 -20.82 13.60
N ALA A 119 -6.86 -20.73 12.32
CA ALA A 119 -6.43 -21.84 11.50
C ALA A 119 -5.19 -21.50 10.65
N ILE A 120 -4.64 -22.53 10.03
CA ILE A 120 -3.47 -22.45 9.18
C ILE A 120 -3.87 -22.91 7.77
N ASP A 121 -3.38 -22.21 6.75
CA ASP A 121 -3.55 -22.59 5.36
C ASP A 121 -2.92 -23.96 5.03
N THR A 122 -3.23 -24.51 3.86
CA THR A 122 -2.79 -25.85 3.45
C THR A 122 -1.28 -25.95 3.18
N ALA A 123 -0.61 -24.82 2.96
CA ALA A 123 0.83 -24.76 2.69
C ALA A 123 1.44 -23.51 3.33
N SER A 124 2.76 -23.54 3.51
CA SER A 124 3.52 -22.41 4.07
C SER A 124 3.49 -21.19 3.15
N GLN A 125 3.56 -21.37 1.84
CA GLN A 125 3.46 -20.32 0.82
C GLN A 125 2.44 -20.74 -0.23
N ARG A 126 1.66 -19.79 -0.76
CA ARG A 126 0.68 -20.05 -1.83
C ARG A 126 -0.21 -21.26 -1.55
N GLY A 127 -0.71 -21.35 -0.31
CA GLY A 127 -1.70 -22.35 0.08
C GLY A 127 -3.06 -22.09 -0.55
N PHE A 128 -4.02 -22.98 -0.28
CA PHE A 128 -5.35 -22.91 -0.87
C PHE A 128 -6.03 -21.58 -0.53
N MET A 129 -5.95 -21.16 0.73
CA MET A 129 -6.58 -19.94 1.20
C MET A 129 -5.91 -18.72 0.58
N SER A 130 -4.58 -18.62 0.59
CA SER A 130 -3.87 -17.54 -0.11
C SER A 130 -4.25 -17.46 -1.58
N THR A 131 -4.34 -18.59 -2.28
CA THR A 131 -4.58 -18.59 -3.73
C THR A 131 -6.03 -18.26 -4.08
N ASN A 132 -6.99 -18.91 -3.41
CA ASN A 132 -8.40 -18.84 -3.80
C ASN A 132 -9.14 -17.66 -3.15
N TRP A 133 -8.52 -17.00 -2.17
CA TRP A 133 -9.07 -15.79 -1.56
C TRP A 133 -8.24 -14.55 -1.89
N MET A 134 -6.95 -14.54 -1.52
CA MET A 134 -6.10 -13.35 -1.68
C MET A 134 -5.76 -13.10 -3.14
N ASP A 135 -5.09 -14.05 -3.80
CA ASP A 135 -4.65 -13.89 -5.20
C ASP A 135 -5.87 -13.72 -6.12
N ALA A 136 -6.93 -14.52 -5.91
CA ALA A 136 -8.18 -14.43 -6.66
C ALA A 136 -8.85 -13.04 -6.53
N ALA A 137 -8.79 -12.39 -5.36
CA ALA A 137 -9.32 -11.04 -5.15
C ALA A 137 -8.30 -9.91 -5.46
N GLY A 138 -7.15 -10.25 -6.04
CA GLY A 138 -6.08 -9.30 -6.34
C GLY A 138 -5.43 -8.67 -5.10
N GLN A 139 -5.53 -9.32 -3.94
CA GLN A 139 -4.98 -8.82 -2.67
C GLN A 139 -3.54 -9.30 -2.48
N ASN A 140 -2.59 -8.37 -2.51
CA ASN A 140 -1.16 -8.67 -2.48
C ASN A 140 -0.51 -8.42 -1.10
N GLY A 141 -1.29 -8.08 -0.07
CA GLY A 141 -0.77 -7.67 1.23
C GLY A 141 -1.60 -8.20 2.39
N ILE A 142 -0.93 -8.44 3.52
CA ILE A 142 -1.55 -8.78 4.80
C ILE A 142 -1.25 -7.67 5.83
N PRO A 143 -2.17 -7.40 6.77
CA PRO A 143 -3.42 -8.12 6.99
C PRO A 143 -4.52 -7.70 6.01
N THR A 144 -5.36 -8.65 5.62
CA THR A 144 -6.55 -8.41 4.81
C THR A 144 -7.71 -9.22 5.36
N ALA A 145 -8.87 -8.58 5.52
CA ALA A 145 -10.08 -9.21 6.01
C ALA A 145 -11.17 -9.21 4.93
N PHE A 146 -11.93 -10.30 4.91
CA PHE A 146 -13.10 -10.50 4.09
C PHE A 146 -14.31 -10.58 5.02
N ILE A 147 -15.38 -9.84 4.71
CA ILE A 147 -16.67 -10.02 5.36
C ILE A 147 -17.59 -10.75 4.39
N ILE A 148 -18.08 -11.91 4.81
CA ILE A 148 -19.03 -12.74 4.09
C ILE A 148 -20.41 -12.49 4.69
N ASP A 149 -21.37 -12.10 3.86
CA ASP A 149 -22.73 -11.82 4.30
C ASP A 149 -23.53 -13.09 4.62
N LYS A 150 -24.77 -12.90 5.09
CA LYS A 150 -25.69 -14.00 5.41
C LYS A 150 -26.09 -14.85 4.20
N ALA A 151 -25.86 -14.41 2.97
CA ALA A 151 -26.10 -15.19 1.76
C ALA A 151 -24.88 -16.05 1.37
N GLY A 152 -23.76 -15.93 2.09
CA GLY A 152 -22.50 -16.61 1.77
C GLY A 152 -21.71 -15.90 0.67
N LYS A 153 -21.96 -14.61 0.44
CA LYS A 153 -21.28 -13.80 -0.57
C LYS A 153 -20.26 -12.86 0.05
N VAL A 154 -19.18 -12.56 -0.68
CA VAL A 154 -18.17 -11.59 -0.26
C VAL A 154 -18.79 -10.19 -0.31
N ALA A 155 -19.03 -9.59 0.84
CA ALA A 155 -19.66 -8.27 0.94
C ALA A 155 -18.65 -7.13 1.03
N TRP A 156 -17.46 -7.41 1.58
CA TRP A 156 -16.40 -6.43 1.77
C TRP A 156 -15.03 -7.10 1.83
N ILE A 157 -14.00 -6.40 1.35
CA ILE A 157 -12.59 -6.80 1.40
C ILE A 157 -11.78 -5.54 1.77
N GLY A 158 -10.89 -5.64 2.75
CA GLY A 158 -10.02 -4.51 3.10
C GLY A 158 -9.19 -4.74 4.35
N HIS A 159 -8.58 -3.67 4.87
CA HIS A 159 -7.73 -3.74 6.05
C HIS A 159 -8.57 -3.91 7.33
N PRO A 160 -8.26 -4.86 8.23
CA PRO A 160 -9.11 -5.15 9.40
C PRO A 160 -9.31 -3.98 10.37
N MET A 161 -8.48 -2.95 10.35
CA MET A 161 -8.70 -1.74 11.18
C MET A 161 -9.86 -0.86 10.69
N GLU A 162 -10.35 -1.09 9.46
CA GLU A 162 -11.42 -0.31 8.84
C GLU A 162 -12.74 -1.08 8.78
N MET A 163 -12.75 -2.34 9.25
CA MET A 163 -13.84 -3.27 9.01
C MET A 163 -15.07 -3.05 9.90
N GLU A 164 -14.95 -2.29 11.00
CA GLU A 164 -16.02 -2.19 11.99
C GLU A 164 -17.31 -1.57 11.42
N GLU A 165 -17.18 -0.50 10.64
CA GLU A 165 -18.31 0.18 10.01
C GLU A 165 -18.99 -0.70 8.94
N PRO A 166 -18.24 -1.31 7.97
CA PRO A 166 -18.77 -2.33 7.09
C PRO A 166 -19.46 -3.48 7.83
N LEU A 167 -18.81 -4.07 8.84
CA LEU A 167 -19.36 -5.18 9.60
C LEU A 167 -20.66 -4.81 10.33
N THR A 168 -20.72 -3.60 10.89
CA THR A 168 -21.93 -3.07 11.52
C THR A 168 -23.08 -2.98 10.52
N LYS A 169 -22.83 -2.41 9.33
CA LYS A 169 -23.85 -2.28 8.29
C LYS A 169 -24.27 -3.63 7.71
N ILE A 170 -23.33 -4.54 7.46
CA ILE A 170 -23.58 -5.89 6.92
C ILE A 170 -24.41 -6.71 7.91
N THR A 171 -24.04 -6.75 9.19
CA THR A 171 -24.79 -7.50 10.20
C THR A 171 -26.20 -6.95 10.44
N ALA A 172 -26.40 -5.64 10.23
CA ALA A 172 -27.70 -4.97 10.29
C ALA A 172 -28.53 -5.07 9.00
N GLY A 173 -28.00 -5.65 7.91
CA GLY A 173 -28.69 -5.70 6.61
C GLY A 173 -28.80 -4.35 5.91
N LYS A 174 -27.94 -3.38 6.27
CA LYS A 174 -27.90 -2.01 5.73
C LYS A 174 -26.70 -1.76 4.82
N TRP A 175 -26.08 -2.82 4.32
CA TRP A 175 -24.90 -2.71 3.47
C TRP A 175 -25.27 -2.41 2.02
N ASP A 176 -24.67 -1.36 1.46
CA ASP A 176 -24.82 -1.02 0.05
C ASP A 176 -23.66 -1.62 -0.74
N LEU A 177 -23.87 -2.84 -1.23
CA LEU A 177 -22.87 -3.57 -2.01
C LEU A 177 -22.54 -2.85 -3.33
N ALA A 178 -23.49 -2.12 -3.93
CA ALA A 178 -23.26 -1.41 -5.18
C ALA A 178 -22.37 -0.19 -4.97
N ALA A 179 -22.63 0.58 -3.90
CA ALA A 179 -21.76 1.68 -3.50
C ALA A 179 -20.34 1.19 -3.17
N GLU A 180 -20.22 0.06 -2.46
CA GLU A 180 -18.91 -0.50 -2.12
C GLU A 180 -18.14 -0.96 -3.36
N LYS A 181 -18.79 -1.64 -4.31
CA LYS A 181 -18.16 -2.01 -5.60
C LYS A 181 -17.59 -0.79 -6.29
N LYS A 182 -18.37 0.28 -6.39
CA LYS A 182 -17.93 1.53 -6.99
C LYS A 182 -16.74 2.16 -6.24
N ARG A 183 -16.72 2.07 -4.91
CA ARG A 183 -15.59 2.54 -4.07
C ARG A 183 -14.33 1.74 -4.38
N MET A 184 -14.41 0.40 -4.37
CA MET A 184 -13.27 -0.47 -4.65
C MET A 184 -12.74 -0.29 -6.08
N ASP A 185 -13.63 -0.19 -7.08
CA ASP A 185 -13.23 0.05 -8.48
C ASP A 185 -12.48 1.39 -8.62
N ALA A 186 -12.96 2.43 -7.93
CA ALA A 186 -12.32 3.74 -7.93
C ALA A 186 -10.95 3.71 -7.24
N GLU A 187 -10.82 3.00 -6.11
CA GLU A 187 -9.57 2.84 -5.38
C GLU A 187 -8.54 2.06 -6.20
N GLN A 188 -8.92 0.92 -6.79
CA GLN A 188 -8.04 0.14 -7.67
C GLN A 188 -7.63 0.92 -8.91
N ALA A 189 -8.53 1.72 -9.49
CA ALA A 189 -8.20 2.58 -10.61
C ALA A 189 -7.20 3.69 -10.21
N ALA A 190 -7.37 4.28 -9.03
CA ALA A 190 -6.44 5.26 -8.48
C ALA A 190 -5.07 4.64 -8.19
N GLU A 191 -5.03 3.46 -7.58
CA GLU A 191 -3.79 2.73 -7.31
C GLU A 191 -3.05 2.39 -8.61
N LYS A 192 -3.74 1.84 -9.61
CA LYS A 192 -3.13 1.53 -10.93
C LYS A 192 -2.55 2.78 -11.59
N LYS A 193 -3.23 3.93 -11.50
CA LYS A 193 -2.71 5.21 -11.99
C LYS A 193 -1.45 5.62 -11.24
N MET A 194 -1.47 5.52 -9.91
CA MET A 194 -0.31 5.84 -9.07
C MET A 194 0.88 4.92 -9.32
N GLN A 195 0.65 3.62 -9.49
CA GLN A 195 1.67 2.65 -9.86
C GLN A 195 2.25 2.97 -11.24
N SER A 196 1.40 3.25 -12.24
CA SER A 196 1.87 3.62 -13.58
C SER A 196 2.67 4.92 -13.58
N PHE A 197 2.25 5.91 -12.78
CA PHE A 197 3.00 7.14 -12.56
C PHE A 197 4.37 6.84 -11.96
N ALA A 198 4.43 6.11 -10.83
CA ALA A 198 5.68 5.79 -10.15
C ALA A 198 6.65 4.98 -11.03
N GLN A 199 6.15 4.03 -11.82
CA GLN A 199 6.94 3.23 -12.76
C GLN A 199 7.64 4.06 -13.83
N LYS A 200 7.05 5.20 -14.23
CA LYS A 200 7.63 6.12 -15.22
C LYS A 200 8.44 7.23 -14.57
N PHE A 201 7.96 7.76 -13.45
CA PHE A 201 8.57 8.89 -12.75
C PHE A 201 9.87 8.51 -12.04
N ASN A 202 9.91 7.37 -11.33
CA ASN A 202 11.07 6.99 -10.54
C ASN A 202 12.33 6.78 -11.40
N PRO A 203 12.29 6.07 -12.54
CA PRO A 203 13.47 5.94 -13.41
C PRO A 203 13.99 7.28 -13.90
N LEU A 204 13.10 8.20 -14.31
CA LEU A 204 13.51 9.54 -14.75
C LEU A 204 14.23 10.31 -13.64
N MET A 205 13.73 10.23 -12.41
CA MET A 205 14.39 10.84 -11.25
C MET A 205 15.78 10.22 -10.98
N LEU A 206 15.89 8.89 -11.08
CA LEU A 206 17.15 8.17 -10.86
C LEU A 206 18.20 8.43 -11.97
N GLU A 207 17.75 8.60 -13.20
CA GLU A 207 18.59 8.97 -14.34
C GLU A 207 18.96 10.46 -14.33
N GLY A 208 18.28 11.24 -13.48
CA GLY A 208 18.41 12.69 -13.39
C GLY A 208 17.69 13.43 -14.53
N ASN A 209 16.82 12.78 -15.29
CA ASN A 209 16.04 13.41 -16.35
C ASN A 209 14.85 14.23 -15.77
N LEU A 210 15.17 15.36 -15.15
CA LEU A 210 14.18 16.17 -14.43
C LEU A 210 13.16 16.83 -15.35
N ASP A 211 13.51 17.18 -16.58
CA ASP A 211 12.59 17.84 -17.50
C ASP A 211 11.41 16.91 -17.85
N GLU A 212 11.71 15.66 -18.21
CA GLU A 212 10.68 14.65 -18.46
C GLU A 212 9.95 14.25 -17.17
N ALA A 213 10.67 14.11 -16.05
CA ALA A 213 10.05 13.78 -14.76
C ALA A 213 9.03 14.84 -14.34
N PHE A 214 9.39 16.12 -14.45
CA PHE A 214 8.52 17.23 -14.08
C PHE A 214 7.34 17.39 -15.03
N LYS A 215 7.53 17.15 -16.33
CA LYS A 215 6.42 17.12 -17.28
C LYS A 215 5.41 16.02 -16.94
N LEU A 216 5.89 14.81 -16.63
CA LEU A 216 5.03 13.70 -16.23
C LEU A 216 4.30 14.00 -14.91
N LEU A 217 5.01 14.60 -13.95
CA LEU A 217 4.44 15.04 -12.68
C LEU A 217 3.36 16.10 -12.86
N ASP A 218 3.57 17.10 -13.72
CA ASP A 218 2.57 18.14 -13.99
C ASP A 218 1.29 17.56 -14.60
N GLN A 219 1.43 16.59 -15.51
CA GLN A 219 0.29 15.84 -16.05
C GLN A 219 -0.44 15.08 -14.95
N ALA A 220 0.29 14.36 -14.08
CA ALA A 220 -0.30 13.59 -13.01
C ALA A 220 -1.00 14.46 -11.95
N VAL A 221 -0.45 15.64 -11.65
CA VAL A 221 -1.05 16.62 -10.71
C VAL A 221 -2.27 17.30 -11.32
N ALA A 222 -2.29 17.54 -12.63
CA ALA A 222 -3.49 18.05 -13.31
C ALA A 222 -4.67 17.05 -13.20
N ASP A 223 -4.39 15.75 -13.35
CA ASP A 223 -5.40 14.70 -13.20
C ASP A 223 -5.75 14.42 -11.73
N THR A 224 -4.77 14.52 -10.83
CA THR A 224 -4.88 14.18 -9.39
C THR A 224 -4.23 15.27 -8.53
N PRO A 225 -4.91 16.39 -8.24
CA PRO A 225 -4.32 17.52 -7.52
C PRO A 225 -3.75 17.20 -6.14
N ALA A 226 -4.29 16.19 -5.45
CA ALA A 226 -3.80 15.72 -4.14
C ALA A 226 -2.38 15.10 -4.20
N LEU A 227 -1.88 14.74 -5.39
CA LEU A 227 -0.53 14.23 -5.58
C LEU A 227 0.53 15.32 -5.36
N GLY A 228 0.21 16.58 -5.69
CA GLY A 228 1.16 17.69 -5.67
C GLY A 228 1.86 17.86 -4.32
N PRO A 229 1.13 18.03 -3.21
CA PRO A 229 1.74 18.16 -1.89
C PRO A 229 2.58 16.96 -1.46
N GLN A 230 2.18 15.74 -1.81
CA GLN A 230 2.92 14.52 -1.46
C GLN A 230 4.28 14.49 -2.16
N VAL A 231 4.29 14.73 -3.48
CA VAL A 231 5.54 14.77 -4.25
C VAL A 231 6.40 15.97 -3.84
N ALA A 232 5.80 17.11 -3.51
CA ALA A 232 6.53 18.28 -3.04
C ALA A 232 7.36 17.97 -1.79
N GLN A 233 6.81 17.25 -0.82
CA GLN A 233 7.54 16.84 0.38
C GLN A 233 8.71 15.90 0.05
N SER A 234 8.53 14.95 -0.85
CA SER A 234 9.61 14.07 -1.29
C SER A 234 10.74 14.83 -2.00
N LEU A 235 10.39 15.74 -2.93
CA LEU A 235 11.37 16.57 -3.63
C LEU A 235 12.12 17.50 -2.66
N ASN A 236 11.39 18.08 -1.69
CA ASN A 236 11.96 18.89 -0.63
C ASN A 236 13.00 18.13 0.20
N GLN A 237 12.68 16.91 0.64
CA GLN A 237 13.60 16.07 1.41
C GLN A 237 14.88 15.73 0.64
N ILE A 238 14.74 15.38 -0.64
CA ILE A 238 15.88 15.10 -1.52
C ILE A 238 16.76 16.35 -1.65
N ALA A 239 16.15 17.52 -1.92
CA ALA A 239 16.88 18.76 -2.08
C ALA A 239 17.62 19.17 -0.79
N TRP A 240 16.96 19.09 0.37
CA TRP A 240 17.57 19.39 1.67
C TRP A 240 18.76 18.46 1.95
N MET A 241 18.58 17.15 1.79
CA MET A 241 19.64 16.16 2.05
C MET A 241 20.88 16.43 1.20
N ILE A 242 20.69 16.71 -0.09
CA ILE A 242 21.80 17.01 -1.00
C ILE A 242 22.47 18.35 -0.61
N ALA A 243 21.69 19.39 -0.34
CA ALA A 243 22.20 20.72 0.00
C ALA A 243 22.94 20.79 1.33
N GLU A 244 22.45 20.04 2.33
CA GLU A 244 23.03 20.00 3.66
C GLU A 244 24.38 19.27 3.65
N GLY A 245 24.50 18.18 2.89
CA GLY A 245 25.76 17.47 2.65
C GLY A 245 26.37 16.80 3.88
N LYS A 246 25.65 16.75 5.02
CA LYS A 246 26.12 16.09 6.27
C LYS A 246 26.09 14.57 6.18
N GLN A 247 25.24 14.02 5.31
CA GLN A 247 25.09 12.58 5.08
C GLN A 247 25.54 12.24 3.65
N PRO A 248 26.09 11.03 3.42
CA PRO A 248 26.38 10.59 2.06
C PRO A 248 25.07 10.52 1.27
N VAL A 249 25.05 11.18 0.11
CA VAL A 249 23.92 11.07 -0.82
C VAL A 249 23.87 9.63 -1.33
N PRO A 250 22.72 8.93 -1.23
CA PRO A 250 22.56 7.59 -1.79
C PRO A 250 23.01 7.55 -3.24
N GLU A 251 23.67 6.46 -3.65
CA GLU A 251 24.22 6.29 -5.01
C GLU A 251 23.15 6.57 -6.09
N GLN A 252 21.92 6.12 -5.83
CA GLN A 252 20.75 6.30 -6.68
C GLN A 252 20.40 7.78 -6.94
N LEU A 253 20.76 8.68 -6.02
CA LEU A 253 20.47 10.12 -6.11
C LEU A 253 21.71 10.94 -6.47
N ALA A 254 22.87 10.31 -6.69
CA ALA A 254 24.11 11.01 -6.99
C ALA A 254 24.00 11.89 -8.26
N LYS A 255 23.23 11.45 -9.26
CA LYS A 255 22.96 12.21 -10.50
C LYS A 255 22.14 13.48 -10.29
N LEU A 256 21.56 13.67 -9.10
CA LEU A 256 20.75 14.83 -8.75
C LEU A 256 21.54 15.92 -8.02
N LYS A 257 22.82 15.69 -7.67
CA LYS A 257 23.63 16.64 -6.89
C LYS A 257 23.67 18.04 -7.48
N ASP A 258 23.91 18.13 -8.79
CA ASP A 258 23.98 19.40 -9.51
C ASP A 258 22.58 19.94 -9.90
N LYS A 259 21.52 19.23 -9.53
CA LYS A 259 20.12 19.54 -9.84
C LYS A 259 19.31 19.91 -8.60
N THR A 260 19.98 20.24 -7.50
CA THR A 260 19.33 20.58 -6.23
C THR A 260 18.40 21.78 -6.33
N LEU A 261 18.80 22.82 -7.06
CA LEU A 261 17.99 24.04 -7.24
C LEU A 261 16.67 23.78 -7.96
N PRO A 262 16.63 23.16 -9.16
CA PRO A 262 15.37 22.86 -9.83
C PRO A 262 14.48 21.90 -9.02
N LEU A 263 15.05 20.97 -8.23
CA LEU A 263 14.28 20.12 -7.32
C LEU A 263 13.55 20.93 -6.23
N ALA A 264 14.29 21.79 -5.54
CA ALA A 264 13.72 22.65 -4.49
C ALA A 264 12.68 23.62 -5.08
N GLN A 265 12.95 24.19 -6.26
CA GLN A 265 12.00 25.09 -6.93
C GLN A 265 10.71 24.35 -7.29
N LYS A 266 10.81 23.14 -7.86
CA LYS A 266 9.63 22.34 -8.20
C LYS A 266 8.77 22.03 -6.97
N ALA A 267 9.38 21.73 -5.83
CA ALA A 267 8.66 21.52 -4.57
C ALA A 267 7.87 22.79 -4.14
N VAL A 268 8.49 23.98 -4.28
CA VAL A 268 7.81 25.26 -4.02
C VAL A 268 6.65 25.47 -4.99
N ASP A 269 6.83 25.18 -6.28
CA ASP A 269 5.80 25.36 -7.31
C ASP A 269 4.56 24.49 -7.03
N LEU A 270 4.78 23.22 -6.67
CA LEU A 270 3.71 22.27 -6.30
C LEU A 270 2.88 22.72 -5.09
N THR A 271 3.50 23.45 -4.16
CA THR A 271 2.80 24.04 -3.00
C THR A 271 2.37 25.48 -3.22
N LYS A 272 2.59 26.01 -4.44
CA LYS A 272 2.33 27.41 -4.80
C LYS A 272 3.02 28.40 -3.86
N GLY A 273 4.14 28.00 -3.26
CA GLY A 273 4.91 28.78 -2.28
C GLY A 273 4.14 29.11 -1.00
N ASN A 274 3.25 28.21 -0.56
CA ASN A 274 2.51 28.35 0.70
C ASN A 274 3.04 27.48 1.85
N ASP A 275 4.09 26.69 1.62
CA ASP A 275 4.73 25.86 2.65
C ASP A 275 6.04 26.50 3.11
N GLY A 276 6.08 26.95 4.37
CA GLY A 276 7.25 27.60 4.96
C GLY A 276 8.49 26.71 5.04
N MET A 277 8.33 25.40 5.26
CA MET A 277 9.46 24.46 5.36
C MET A 277 10.09 24.21 3.99
N ILE A 278 9.25 24.14 2.95
CA ILE A 278 9.73 23.96 1.57
C ILE A 278 10.41 25.24 1.06
N LEU A 279 9.87 26.41 1.40
CA LEU A 279 10.51 27.70 1.08
C LEU A 279 11.88 27.86 1.76
N ASP A 280 12.02 27.42 3.01
CA ASP A 280 13.28 27.41 3.74
C ASP A 280 14.35 26.55 3.06
N THR A 281 13.97 25.37 2.57
CA THR A 281 14.88 24.51 1.80
C THR A 281 15.34 25.20 0.52
N LEU A 282 14.43 25.81 -0.23
CA LEU A 282 14.81 26.56 -1.44
C LEU A 282 15.73 27.75 -1.09
N ALA A 283 15.46 28.48 -0.01
CA ALA A 283 16.32 29.56 0.46
C ALA A 283 17.74 29.07 0.77
N PHE A 284 17.86 27.94 1.47
CA PHE A 284 19.14 27.33 1.80
C PHE A 284 19.91 26.88 0.54
N VAL A 285 19.22 26.32 -0.44
CA VAL A 285 19.82 25.94 -1.73
C VAL A 285 20.33 27.16 -2.49
N HIS A 286 19.56 28.25 -2.55
CA HIS A 286 20.03 29.51 -3.15
C HIS A 286 21.25 30.06 -2.44
N TYR A 287 21.27 30.05 -1.10
CA TYR A 287 22.41 30.51 -0.32
C TYR A 287 23.67 29.68 -0.63
N LYS A 288 23.55 28.35 -0.68
CA LYS A 288 24.66 27.44 -1.05
C LYS A 288 25.17 27.69 -2.47
N ALA A 289 24.31 28.13 -3.38
CA ALA A 289 24.66 28.53 -4.74
C ALA A 289 25.22 29.97 -4.85
N GLY A 290 25.35 30.71 -3.74
CA GLY A 290 25.84 32.09 -3.73
C GLY A 290 24.77 33.16 -4.04
N ASN A 291 23.51 32.76 -4.24
CA ASN A 291 22.39 33.65 -4.55
C ASN A 291 21.79 34.22 -3.25
N VAL A 292 22.57 35.02 -2.51
CA VAL A 292 22.24 35.45 -1.15
C VAL A 292 20.99 36.33 -1.10
N LYS A 293 20.77 37.18 -2.10
CA LYS A 293 19.60 38.08 -2.17
C LYS A 293 18.29 37.28 -2.30
N GLU A 294 18.28 36.28 -3.18
CA GLU A 294 17.16 35.37 -3.36
C GLU A 294 16.92 34.53 -2.10
N ALA A 295 17.98 34.00 -1.49
CA ALA A 295 17.90 33.26 -0.24
C ALA A 295 17.26 34.09 0.88
N LEU A 296 17.67 35.36 1.03
CA LEU A 296 17.10 36.28 2.01
C LEU A 296 15.59 36.50 1.80
N ALA A 297 15.18 36.79 0.57
CA ALA A 297 13.77 37.01 0.24
C ALA A 297 12.91 35.77 0.50
N LEU A 298 13.40 34.59 0.11
CA LEU A 298 12.73 33.31 0.35
C LEU A 298 12.64 32.98 1.83
N GLN A 299 13.69 33.22 2.61
CA GLN A 299 13.71 32.91 4.04
C GLN A 299 12.73 33.78 4.85
N ILE A 300 12.58 35.05 4.47
CA ILE A 300 11.55 35.93 5.03
C ILE A 300 10.16 35.37 4.74
N LYS A 301 9.91 34.96 3.50
CA LYS A 301 8.64 34.34 3.10
C LYS A 301 8.40 33.03 3.85
N ALA A 302 9.43 32.21 4.01
CA ALA A 302 9.38 30.93 4.72
C ALA A 302 8.86 31.10 6.15
N LEU A 303 9.46 32.02 6.92
CA LEU A 303 9.03 32.32 8.29
C LEU A 303 7.59 32.83 8.38
N SER A 304 7.11 33.57 7.37
CA SER A 304 5.72 34.05 7.29
C SER A 304 4.69 32.96 6.95
N LYS A 305 5.15 31.81 6.46
CA LYS A 305 4.32 30.68 5.97
C LYS A 305 4.50 29.41 6.80
N LEU A 306 5.07 29.54 8.00
CA LEU A 306 5.20 28.42 8.91
C LEU A 306 3.82 27.92 9.38
N PRO A 307 3.63 26.59 9.49
CA PRO A 307 2.39 26.03 9.98
C PRO A 307 2.17 26.38 11.47
N ALA A 308 0.90 26.47 11.87
CA ALA A 308 0.55 26.64 13.27
C ALA A 308 1.04 25.41 14.07
N GLY A 309 1.73 25.66 15.18
CA GLY A 309 2.26 24.59 16.04
C GLY A 309 3.66 24.08 15.67
N VAL A 310 4.36 24.72 14.73
CA VAL A 310 5.80 24.45 14.53
C VAL A 310 6.56 24.67 15.85
N ASP A 311 7.49 23.77 16.16
CA ASP A 311 8.23 23.82 17.41
C ASP A 311 9.21 25.01 17.44
N ALA A 312 9.52 25.46 18.67
CA ALA A 312 10.36 26.62 18.89
C ALA A 312 11.80 26.43 18.39
N ALA A 313 12.32 25.19 18.36
CA ALA A 313 13.66 24.91 17.89
C ALA A 313 13.75 25.09 16.38
N THR A 314 12.84 24.49 15.61
CA THR A 314 12.72 24.68 14.16
C THR A 314 12.59 26.16 13.79
N LYS A 315 11.71 26.90 14.48
CA LYS A 315 11.57 28.34 14.24
C LYS A 315 12.85 29.11 14.52
N LYS A 316 13.58 28.74 15.58
CA LYS A 316 14.87 29.35 15.93
C LYS A 316 15.93 29.07 14.87
N GLU A 317 16.07 27.84 14.41
CA GLU A 317 17.03 27.48 13.36
C GLU A 317 16.77 28.24 12.05
N MET A 318 15.51 28.40 11.67
CA MET A 318 15.13 29.20 10.50
C MET A 318 15.46 30.69 10.68
N GLN A 319 15.30 31.21 11.89
CA GLN A 319 15.69 32.59 12.22
C GLN A 319 17.20 32.77 12.17
N GLU A 320 17.97 31.80 12.69
CA GLU A 320 19.44 31.80 12.61
C GLU A 320 19.93 31.76 11.15
N ARG A 321 19.28 30.97 10.27
CA ARG A 321 19.54 31.01 8.83
C ARG A 321 19.24 32.38 8.22
N LEU A 322 18.12 33.00 8.59
CA LEU A 322 17.77 34.35 8.11
C LEU A 322 18.85 35.37 8.49
N ASP A 323 19.32 35.34 9.74
CA ASP A 323 20.33 36.27 10.22
C ASP A 323 21.71 36.01 9.61
N LEU A 324 22.04 34.74 9.36
CA LEU A 324 23.19 34.36 8.54
C LEU A 324 23.11 34.99 7.14
N TYR A 325 21.98 34.88 6.44
CA TYR A 325 21.84 35.42 5.08
C TYR A 325 21.97 36.94 5.05
N LYS A 326 21.40 37.66 6.04
CA LYS A 326 21.59 39.11 6.20
C LYS A 326 23.04 39.50 6.42
N SER A 327 23.83 38.67 7.09
CA SER A 327 25.25 38.98 7.34
C SER A 327 26.15 38.84 6.09
N LYS A 328 25.63 38.22 5.03
CA LYS A 328 26.38 37.85 3.82
C LYS A 328 25.93 38.60 2.56
N GLY A 329 24.84 39.37 2.61
CA GLY A 329 24.27 40.12 1.49
C GLY A 329 24.09 41.59 1.85
#